data_AF-A0A553IIU1-F1
#
_entry.id   AF-A0A553IIU1-F1
#
_cell.length_a   1.000
_cell.length_b   1.000
_cell.length_c   1.000
_cell.angle_alpha   90.00
_cell.angle_beta   90.00
_cell.angle_gamma   90.00
#
_symmetry.space_group_name_H-M   'P 1'
#
loop_
_entity.id
_entity.type
_entity.pdbx_description
1 polymer ?
#
loop_
_entity_poly.entity_id
_entity_poly.type
_entity_poly.pdbx_seq_one_letter_code
_entity_poly.pdbx_strand_id
1 'polypeptide(L)'
;MVWLSKRSKDNFYDTLKILKNEKTMHFVYAELRKYIENTFGITVFNITIDKFGFFDRPKKNSFFYQKKYLLAIHVSSYSEREMMQNKVSVELANFPTAYKMVNDKIKQDLIMDKLIELTKLKNFKTKINKTNTYVDYRFGFTTDYAEILLDKIEKGITKEILNEFKEKAHIWRIEKMFSTVTIFYFTELDKIENEKNGITHIIRDRYLSRIKEIDSINLFKEEYIVFDTKENVDKNYGGNLFYYFR
;
A
#
# COMPACT_ATOMS: atom_id res chain seq x y z
N MET A 1 6.48 3.11 -14.44
CA MET A 1 7.52 4.00 -13.87
C MET A 1 6.90 4.89 -12.79
N VAL A 2 7.03 4.49 -11.52
CA VAL A 2 6.46 5.20 -10.36
C VAL A 2 7.17 6.55 -10.17
N TRP A 3 6.42 7.66 -10.23
CA TRP A 3 6.93 9.01 -9.97
C TRP A 3 7.07 9.26 -8.47
N LEU A 4 8.07 8.62 -7.86
CA LEU A 4 8.47 8.90 -6.49
C LEU A 4 9.38 10.14 -6.44
N SER A 5 9.16 11.02 -5.45
CA SER A 5 10.16 12.06 -5.13
C SER A 5 11.51 11.40 -4.80
N LYS A 6 12.63 12.10 -5.01
CA LYS A 6 13.98 11.54 -4.73
C LYS A 6 14.07 10.88 -3.35
N ARG A 7 13.53 11.54 -2.33
CA ARG A 7 13.47 11.04 -0.95
C ARG A 7 12.57 9.81 -0.79
N SER A 8 11.44 9.77 -1.50
CA SER A 8 10.56 8.61 -1.50
C SER A 8 11.22 7.40 -2.20
N LYS A 9 12.06 7.63 -3.22
CA LYS A 9 12.89 6.59 -3.83
C LYS A 9 13.93 6.05 -2.84
N ASP A 10 14.61 6.94 -2.12
CA ASP A 10 15.62 6.53 -1.13
C ASP A 10 15.00 5.67 -0.02
N ASN A 11 13.86 6.10 0.54
CA ASN A 11 13.12 5.33 1.54
C ASN A 11 12.64 3.97 1.00
N PHE A 12 12.19 3.91 -0.25
CA PHE A 12 11.79 2.66 -0.89
C PHE A 12 12.95 1.67 -0.99
N TYR A 13 14.10 2.10 -1.55
CA TYR A 13 15.26 1.21 -1.71
C TYR A 13 15.87 0.80 -0.38
N ASP A 14 15.85 1.67 0.63
CA ASP A 14 16.29 1.32 1.98
C ASP A 14 15.40 0.24 2.59
N THR A 15 14.07 0.37 2.48
CA THR A 15 13.14 -0.66 2.94
C THR A 15 13.36 -1.98 2.19
N LEU A 16 13.55 -1.94 0.87
CA LEU A 16 13.84 -3.12 0.06
C LEU A 16 15.12 -3.84 0.53
N LYS A 17 16.21 -3.09 0.76
CA LYS A 17 17.47 -3.66 1.26
C LYS A 17 17.31 -4.27 2.65
N ILE A 18 16.52 -3.64 3.53
CA ILE A 18 16.22 -4.20 4.85
C ILE A 18 15.49 -5.54 4.73
N LEU A 19 14.47 -5.62 3.87
CA LEU A 19 13.69 -6.85 3.66
C LEU A 19 14.50 -7.96 2.99
N LYS A 20 15.52 -7.61 2.20
CA LYS A 20 16.49 -8.56 1.64
C LYS A 20 17.63 -8.95 2.57
N ASN A 21 17.66 -8.43 3.80
CA ASN A 21 18.77 -8.56 4.74
C ASN A 21 20.12 -8.00 4.20
N GLU A 22 20.07 -7.10 3.22
CA GLU A 22 21.24 -6.40 2.65
C GLU A 22 21.61 -5.13 3.45
N LYS A 23 20.68 -4.66 4.29
CA LYS A 23 20.86 -3.50 5.18
C LYS A 23 20.20 -3.78 6.52
N THR A 24 20.88 -3.42 7.60
CA THR A 24 20.29 -3.47 8.94
C THR A 24 19.62 -2.15 9.28
N MET A 25 18.41 -2.21 9.81
CA MET A 25 17.76 -1.05 10.43
C MET A 25 18.61 -0.53 11.60
N HIS A 26 18.63 0.78 11.83
CA HIS A 26 19.28 1.34 13.01
C HIS A 26 18.71 0.71 14.29
N PHE A 27 19.57 0.30 15.22
CA PHE A 27 19.18 -0.55 16.36
C PHE A 27 18.08 0.05 17.24
N VAL A 28 18.04 1.37 17.45
CA VAL A 28 16.93 2.06 18.16
C VAL A 28 15.59 1.84 17.45
N TYR A 29 15.58 1.91 16.11
CA TYR A 29 14.37 1.67 15.33
C TYR A 29 14.02 0.19 15.27
N ALA A 30 15.01 -0.71 15.31
CA ALA A 30 14.75 -2.15 15.40
C ALA A 30 14.09 -2.50 16.74
N GLU A 31 14.52 -1.90 17.85
CA GLU A 31 13.85 -2.07 19.16
C GLU A 31 12.46 -1.41 19.19
N LEU A 32 12.31 -0.23 18.59
CA LEU A 32 11.00 0.42 18.47
C LEU A 32 10.04 -0.41 17.59
N ARG A 33 10.52 -0.97 16.49
CA ARG A 33 9.78 -1.90 15.63
C ARG A 33 9.23 -3.06 16.46
N LYS A 34 10.09 -3.77 17.21
CA LYS A 34 9.67 -4.90 18.05
C LYS A 34 8.58 -4.50 19.04
N TYR A 35 8.72 -3.32 19.65
CA TYR A 35 7.68 -2.78 20.54
C TYR A 35 6.35 -2.58 19.79
N ILE A 36 6.35 -1.88 18.65
CA ILE A 36 5.15 -1.62 17.85
C ILE A 36 4.48 -2.93 17.44
N GLU A 37 5.25 -3.88 16.90
CA GLU A 37 4.74 -5.18 16.42
C GLU A 37 4.10 -5.95 17.58
N ASN A 38 4.75 -6.01 18.75
CA ASN A 38 4.23 -6.70 19.92
C ASN A 38 3.02 -6.01 20.56
N THR A 39 2.98 -4.67 20.56
CA THR A 39 1.91 -3.90 21.22
C THR A 39 0.65 -3.82 20.37
N PHE A 40 0.78 -3.71 19.05
CA PHE A 40 -0.36 -3.45 18.16
C PHE A 40 -0.70 -4.61 17.22
N GLY A 41 0.13 -5.67 17.18
CA GLY A 41 -0.12 -6.83 16.34
C GLY A 41 -0.05 -6.52 14.85
N ILE A 42 0.84 -5.60 14.46
CA ILE A 42 1.10 -5.23 13.05
C ILE A 42 2.53 -5.60 12.67
N THR A 43 2.83 -5.61 11.37
CA THR A 43 4.16 -5.84 10.81
C THR A 43 4.77 -4.52 10.36
N VAL A 44 6.00 -4.22 10.82
CA VAL A 44 6.71 -2.99 10.44
C VAL A 44 7.93 -3.32 9.61
N PHE A 45 7.95 -2.92 8.34
CA PHE A 45 9.10 -3.13 7.46
C PHE A 45 10.24 -2.17 7.76
N ASN A 46 9.92 -0.89 7.96
CA ASN A 46 10.92 0.14 8.16
C ASN A 46 10.39 1.30 9.00
N ILE A 47 11.30 2.05 9.63
CA ILE A 47 10.99 3.29 10.34
C ILE A 47 11.97 4.36 9.85
N THR A 48 11.43 5.44 9.29
CA THR A 48 12.21 6.54 8.74
C THR A 48 11.81 7.86 9.37
N ILE A 49 12.75 8.79 9.51
CA ILE A 49 12.44 10.16 9.94
C ILE A 49 12.58 11.10 8.77
N ASP A 50 11.48 11.76 8.43
CA ASP A 50 11.44 12.81 7.44
C ASP A 50 11.33 14.19 8.08
N LYS A 51 11.92 15.22 7.44
CA LYS A 51 11.70 16.62 7.82
C LYS A 51 10.50 17.12 7.01
N PHE A 52 9.49 17.68 7.67
CA PHE A 52 8.37 18.35 6.98
C PHE A 52 8.93 19.50 6.15
N GLY A 53 8.60 19.56 4.85
CA GLY A 53 9.14 20.62 3.99
C GLY A 53 8.59 20.76 2.57
N PHE A 54 7.45 20.18 2.19
CA PHE A 54 7.02 20.23 0.78
C PHE A 54 5.52 20.45 0.47
N PHE A 55 4.67 20.80 1.45
CA PHE A 55 3.28 21.18 1.15
C PHE A 55 2.86 22.45 1.90
N ASP A 56 3.61 23.53 1.71
CA ASP A 56 3.09 24.88 1.96
C ASP A 56 2.22 25.32 0.77
N ARG A 57 0.96 24.90 0.79
CA ARG A 57 -0.12 25.83 0.39
C ARG A 57 -1.00 26.05 1.60
N PRO A 58 -1.03 27.28 2.15
CA PRO A 58 -1.69 27.55 3.42
C PRO A 58 -3.20 27.34 3.26
N LYS A 59 -3.77 26.40 4.00
CA LYS A 59 -5.20 26.44 4.34
C LYS A 59 -5.33 27.00 5.75
N LYS A 60 -5.82 28.24 5.85
CA LYS A 60 -6.23 28.84 7.13
C LYS A 60 -7.05 27.78 7.91
N ASN A 61 -6.61 27.39 9.11
CA ASN A 61 -7.30 26.54 10.10
C ASN A 61 -6.83 25.08 10.33
N SER A 62 -5.64 24.64 9.95
CA SER A 62 -5.13 23.29 10.31
C SER A 62 -4.25 23.29 11.57
N PHE A 63 -4.57 22.53 12.62
CA PHE A 63 -3.75 22.40 13.85
C PHE A 63 -2.39 21.69 13.65
N PHE A 64 -2.04 21.26 12.44
CA PHE A 64 -0.84 20.47 12.14
C PHE A 64 0.45 21.30 11.94
N TYR A 65 0.37 22.64 11.94
CA TYR A 65 1.46 23.56 11.55
C TYR A 65 2.71 23.59 12.47
N GLN A 66 2.74 22.84 13.58
CA GLN A 66 3.88 22.88 14.52
C GLN A 66 4.87 21.70 14.38
N LYS A 67 4.50 20.62 13.67
CA LYS A 67 5.36 19.43 13.55
C LYS A 67 6.42 19.66 12.46
N LYS A 68 7.68 19.57 12.85
CA LYS A 68 8.87 19.73 11.97
C LYS A 68 9.35 18.40 11.39
N TYR A 69 8.99 17.30 12.03
CA TYR A 69 9.44 15.96 11.66
C TYR A 69 8.27 15.01 11.50
N LEU A 70 8.47 14.01 10.67
CA LEU A 70 7.57 12.91 10.39
C LEU A 70 8.31 11.62 10.72
N LEU A 71 7.84 10.90 11.73
CA LEU A 71 8.24 9.52 11.96
C LEU A 71 7.33 8.63 11.09
N ALA A 72 7.85 8.19 9.95
CA ALA A 72 7.11 7.31 9.05
C ALA A 72 7.37 5.85 9.42
N ILE A 73 6.30 5.15 9.77
CA ILE A 73 6.28 3.71 10.06
C ILE A 73 5.74 3.02 8.82
N HIS A 74 6.61 2.27 8.13
CA HIS A 74 6.25 1.53 6.93
C HIS A 74 5.68 0.18 7.34
N VAL A 75 4.37 0.02 7.25
CA VAL A 75 3.61 -1.18 7.63
C VAL A 75 3.41 -2.09 6.42
N SER A 76 3.04 -3.36 6.66
CA SER A 76 3.00 -4.34 5.58
C SER A 76 1.76 -4.24 4.68
N SER A 77 0.64 -3.76 5.22
CA SER A 77 -0.63 -3.73 4.49
C SER A 77 -1.47 -2.48 4.78
N TYR A 78 -2.49 -2.27 3.94
CA TYR A 78 -3.51 -1.25 4.17
C TYR A 78 -4.32 -1.54 5.44
N SER A 79 -4.68 -2.80 5.70
CA SER A 79 -5.44 -3.19 6.90
C SER A 79 -4.68 -2.89 8.19
N GLU A 80 -3.38 -3.14 8.23
CA GLU A 80 -2.53 -2.80 9.38
C GLU A 80 -2.45 -1.29 9.59
N ARG A 81 -2.43 -0.50 8.51
CA ARG A 81 -2.55 0.97 8.62
C ARG A 81 -3.89 1.37 9.22
N GLU A 82 -5.00 0.76 8.79
CA GLU A 82 -6.31 1.07 9.34
C GLU A 82 -6.40 0.73 10.84
N MET A 83 -5.77 -0.36 11.30
CA MET A 83 -5.68 -0.70 12.73
C MET A 83 -5.01 0.40 13.56
N MET A 84 -4.13 1.21 12.95
CA MET A 84 -3.42 2.30 13.61
C MET A 84 -4.16 3.64 13.57
N GLN A 85 -5.36 3.67 13.01
CA GLN A 85 -6.17 4.87 12.77
C GLN A 85 -7.57 4.74 13.37
N ASN A 86 -8.18 5.88 13.69
CA ASN A 86 -9.56 5.98 14.13
C ASN A 86 -10.44 6.47 12.97
N LYS A 87 -11.64 5.89 12.85
CA LYS A 87 -12.71 6.39 11.97
C LYS A 87 -13.39 7.56 12.67
N VAL A 88 -13.34 8.75 12.07
CA VAL A 88 -14.02 9.95 12.56
C VAL A 88 -15.10 10.34 11.56
N SER A 89 -16.33 10.52 12.01
CA SER A 89 -17.41 11.02 11.17
C SER A 89 -17.14 12.45 10.72
N VAL A 90 -17.42 12.73 9.46
CA VAL A 90 -17.34 14.06 8.88
C VAL A 90 -18.70 14.39 8.32
N GLU A 91 -19.36 15.36 8.94
CA GLU A 91 -20.59 15.93 8.41
C GLU A 91 -20.26 16.76 7.17
N LEU A 92 -20.83 16.35 6.04
CA LEU A 92 -20.79 17.11 4.80
C LEU A 92 -22.22 17.65 4.61
N ALA A 93 -22.35 18.97 4.49
CA ALA A 93 -23.63 19.69 4.54
C ALA A 93 -24.72 19.18 3.58
N ASN A 94 -24.39 18.35 2.57
CA ASN A 94 -25.32 17.82 1.58
C ASN A 94 -25.02 16.36 1.14
N PHE A 95 -24.30 15.56 1.94
CA PHE A 95 -23.94 14.18 1.59
C PHE A 95 -24.16 13.22 2.78
N PRO A 96 -24.32 11.90 2.54
CA PRO A 96 -24.30 10.90 3.61
C PRO A 96 -23.07 11.07 4.50
N THR A 97 -23.18 10.73 5.79
CA THR A 97 -22.07 10.79 6.75
C THR A 97 -20.85 10.09 6.16
N ALA A 98 -19.82 10.88 5.84
CA ALA A 98 -18.55 10.36 5.38
C ALA A 98 -17.67 10.06 6.60
N TYR A 99 -16.75 9.11 6.48
CA TYR A 99 -15.76 8.86 7.52
C TYR A 99 -14.38 9.24 7.00
N LYS A 100 -13.58 9.85 7.88
CA LYS A 100 -12.17 10.13 7.64
C LYS A 100 -11.33 9.31 8.61
N MET A 101 -10.30 8.65 8.09
CA MET A 101 -9.28 8.00 8.91
C MET A 101 -8.34 9.07 9.47
N VAL A 102 -8.18 9.06 10.79
CA VAL A 102 -7.28 9.96 11.52
C VAL A 102 -6.35 9.12 12.39
N ASN A 103 -5.05 9.43 12.42
CA ASN A 103 -4.10 8.67 13.23
C ASN A 103 -4.51 8.70 14.71
N ASP A 104 -4.51 7.53 15.33
CA ASP A 104 -4.92 7.35 16.72
C ASP A 104 -3.92 8.03 17.66
N LYS A 105 -4.38 9.06 18.37
CA LYS A 105 -3.51 9.88 19.24
C LYS A 105 -2.87 9.06 20.36
N ILE A 106 -3.60 8.11 20.95
CA ILE A 106 -3.08 7.27 22.04
C ILE A 106 -1.93 6.43 21.51
N LYS A 107 -2.11 5.78 20.34
CA LYS A 107 -1.05 4.99 19.71
C LYS A 107 0.16 5.84 19.33
N GLN A 108 -0.07 7.03 18.78
CA GLN A 108 1.02 7.97 18.46
C GLN A 108 1.83 8.36 19.71
N ASP A 109 1.14 8.68 20.81
CA ASP A 109 1.80 9.07 22.06
C ASP A 109 2.62 7.92 22.65
N LEU A 110 2.08 6.70 22.66
CA LEU A 110 2.78 5.48 23.11
C LEU A 110 4.05 5.20 22.29
N ILE A 111 3.97 5.33 20.96
CA ILE A 111 5.12 5.14 20.07
C ILE A 111 6.19 6.20 20.33
N MET A 112 5.78 7.46 20.48
CA MET A 112 6.72 8.56 20.74
C MET A 112 7.36 8.46 22.13
N ASP A 113 6.61 8.05 23.15
CA ASP A 113 7.16 7.76 24.49
C ASP A 113 8.24 6.69 24.41
N LYS A 114 7.94 5.58 23.74
CA LYS A 114 8.90 4.48 23.62
C LYS A 114 10.15 4.91 22.86
N LEU A 115 10.00 5.68 21.78
CA LEU A 115 11.14 6.19 21.04
C LEU A 115 12.02 7.11 21.90
N ILE A 116 11.42 8.01 22.69
CA ILE A 116 12.17 8.90 23.59
C ILE A 116 12.89 8.09 24.68
N GLU A 117 12.23 7.11 25.28
CA GLU A 117 12.84 6.18 26.24
C GLU A 117 14.07 5.49 25.63
N LEU A 118 13.92 4.87 24.46
CA LEU A 118 15.01 4.19 23.76
C LEU A 118 16.15 5.15 23.40
N THR A 119 15.85 6.39 22.98
CA THR A 119 16.90 7.37 22.67
C THR A 119 17.74 7.74 23.87
N LYS A 120 17.14 7.83 25.06
CA LYS A 120 17.84 8.11 26.32
C LYS A 120 18.67 6.91 26.77
N LEU A 121 18.03 5.73 26.84
CA LEU A 121 18.69 4.49 27.27
C LEU A 121 19.92 4.14 26.43
N LYS A 122 19.89 4.47 25.14
CA LYS A 122 20.94 4.13 24.18
C LYS A 122 21.86 5.29 23.82
N ASN A 123 21.74 6.44 24.50
CA ASN A 123 22.47 7.67 24.17
C ASN A 123 22.36 8.08 22.68
N PHE A 124 21.25 7.76 22.03
CA PHE A 124 21.03 8.07 20.62
C PHE A 124 20.55 9.51 20.47
N LYS A 125 21.42 10.36 19.92
CA LYS A 125 21.11 11.78 19.69
C LYS A 125 20.10 11.92 18.54
N THR A 126 18.94 12.48 18.84
CA THR A 126 17.92 12.78 17.83
C THR A 126 17.35 14.19 18.00
N LYS A 127 16.85 14.77 16.91
CA LYS A 127 16.24 16.11 16.88
C LYS A 127 14.72 16.08 17.06
N ILE A 128 14.14 14.87 17.13
CA ILE A 128 12.71 14.66 17.27
C ILE A 128 12.29 14.64 18.75
N ASN A 129 11.06 15.05 19.00
CA ASN A 129 10.36 14.90 20.28
C ASN A 129 8.85 14.90 20.05
N LYS A 130 8.09 14.66 21.12
CA LYS A 130 6.62 14.64 21.07
C LYS A 130 6.00 15.92 20.52
N THR A 131 6.57 17.09 20.79
CA THR A 131 5.96 18.36 20.40
C THR A 131 6.23 18.70 18.93
N ASN A 132 7.36 18.28 18.37
CA ASN A 132 7.78 18.62 17.01
C ASN A 132 7.67 17.48 15.98
N THR A 133 7.22 16.30 16.38
CA THR A 133 7.12 15.12 15.49
C THR A 133 5.68 14.63 15.34
N TYR A 134 5.31 14.27 14.11
CA TYR A 134 4.09 13.56 13.77
C TYR A 134 4.42 12.12 13.42
N VAL A 135 3.60 11.16 13.85
CA VAL A 135 3.77 9.74 13.50
C VAL A 135 2.78 9.41 12.38
N ASP A 136 3.29 8.83 11.30
CA ASP A 136 2.51 8.44 10.12
C ASP A 136 2.73 6.98 9.78
N TYR A 137 1.66 6.30 9.35
CA TYR A 137 1.67 4.89 9.01
C TYR A 137 1.49 4.75 7.50
N ARG A 138 2.49 4.17 6.83
CA ARG A 138 2.58 4.10 5.37
C ARG A 138 2.58 2.65 4.92
N PHE A 139 1.76 2.33 3.93
CA PHE A 139 1.72 1.02 3.26
C PHE A 139 2.19 1.11 1.80
N GLY A 140 2.64 2.29 1.37
CA GLY A 140 2.99 2.56 -0.04
C GLY A 140 4.14 1.70 -0.57
N PHE A 141 5.03 1.20 0.30
CA PHE A 141 6.10 0.31 -0.13
C PHE A 141 5.55 -0.96 -0.79
N THR A 142 4.55 -1.60 -0.18
CA THR A 142 3.95 -2.85 -0.69
C THR A 142 3.31 -2.62 -2.06
N THR A 143 2.57 -1.53 -2.23
CA THR A 143 1.92 -1.18 -3.50
C THR A 143 2.94 -0.81 -4.57
N ASP A 144 3.95 0.01 -4.23
CA ASP A 144 4.99 0.42 -5.17
C ASP A 144 5.81 -0.79 -5.63
N TYR A 145 6.11 -1.72 -4.72
CA TYR A 145 6.85 -2.93 -5.03
C TYR A 145 6.04 -3.88 -5.93
N ALA A 146 4.75 -4.07 -5.62
CA ALA A 146 3.85 -4.86 -6.47
C ALA A 146 3.71 -4.27 -7.88
N GLU A 147 3.57 -2.95 -7.99
CA GLU A 147 3.54 -2.25 -9.28
C GLU A 147 4.84 -2.49 -10.08
N ILE A 148 6.01 -2.41 -9.43
CA ILE A 148 7.30 -2.67 -10.10
C ILE A 148 7.39 -4.11 -10.61
N LEU A 149 6.88 -5.09 -9.85
CA LEU A 149 6.86 -6.48 -10.29
C LEU A 149 5.94 -6.68 -11.49
N LEU A 150 4.74 -6.10 -11.47
CA LEU A 150 3.81 -6.14 -12.59
C LEU A 150 4.39 -5.48 -13.84
N ASP A 151 4.96 -4.28 -13.73
CA ASP A 151 5.59 -3.55 -14.85
C ASP A 151 6.64 -4.40 -15.58
N LYS A 152 7.32 -5.33 -14.87
CA LYS A 152 8.35 -6.20 -15.46
C LYS A 152 7.78 -7.35 -16.28
N ILE A 153 6.63 -7.89 -15.92
CA ILE A 153 6.08 -9.10 -16.54
C ILE A 153 4.88 -8.83 -17.46
N GLU A 154 4.16 -7.73 -17.23
CA GLU A 154 2.82 -7.46 -17.77
C GLU A 154 2.72 -7.73 -19.28
N LYS A 155 3.59 -7.13 -20.08
CA LYS A 155 3.51 -7.25 -21.55
C LYS A 155 3.62 -8.69 -22.05
N GLY A 156 4.43 -9.52 -21.40
CA GLY A 156 4.59 -10.92 -21.76
C GLY A 156 3.38 -11.73 -21.33
N ILE A 157 3.07 -11.70 -20.04
CA ILE A 157 2.04 -12.54 -19.44
C ILE A 157 0.63 -12.18 -19.93
N THR A 158 0.32 -10.89 -20.12
CA THR A 158 -0.97 -10.43 -20.65
C THR A 158 -1.19 -10.96 -22.07
N LYS A 159 -0.15 -10.90 -22.92
CA LYS A 159 -0.23 -11.42 -24.29
C LYS A 159 -0.42 -12.94 -24.29
N GLU A 160 0.32 -13.66 -23.45
CA GLU A 160 0.18 -15.12 -23.31
C GLU A 160 -1.24 -15.51 -22.88
N ILE A 161 -1.80 -14.84 -21.87
CA ILE A 161 -3.16 -15.12 -21.37
C ILE A 161 -4.20 -14.79 -22.44
N LEU A 162 -4.12 -13.64 -23.09
CA LEU A 162 -5.07 -13.28 -24.15
C LEU A 162 -5.00 -14.23 -25.34
N ASN A 163 -3.82 -14.69 -25.74
CA ASN A 163 -3.70 -15.65 -26.85
C ASN A 163 -4.38 -17.00 -26.53
N GLU A 164 -4.35 -17.44 -25.28
CA GLU A 164 -4.86 -18.75 -24.91
C GLU A 164 -6.32 -18.75 -24.46
N PHE A 165 -6.71 -17.74 -23.67
CA PHE A 165 -7.99 -17.74 -22.94
C PHE A 165 -9.00 -16.75 -23.50
N LYS A 166 -8.64 -15.83 -24.41
CA LYS A 166 -9.57 -14.78 -24.85
C LYS A 166 -10.90 -15.34 -25.35
N GLU A 167 -10.86 -16.27 -26.30
CA GLU A 167 -12.08 -16.88 -26.84
C GLU A 167 -12.63 -17.98 -25.92
N LYS A 168 -11.77 -18.76 -25.25
CA LYS A 168 -12.21 -19.89 -24.41
C LYS A 168 -12.93 -19.45 -23.14
N ALA A 169 -12.52 -18.32 -22.59
CA ALA A 169 -12.99 -17.79 -21.31
C ALA A 169 -13.80 -16.50 -21.50
N HIS A 170 -14.04 -16.07 -22.74
CA HIS A 170 -14.72 -14.81 -23.05
C HIS A 170 -14.09 -13.61 -22.30
N ILE A 171 -12.77 -13.48 -22.37
CA ILE A 171 -12.07 -12.33 -21.80
C ILE A 171 -12.25 -11.15 -22.75
N TRP A 172 -12.83 -10.07 -22.23
CA TRP A 172 -12.92 -8.81 -22.94
C TRP A 172 -11.56 -8.13 -23.03
N ARG A 173 -10.90 -7.91 -21.88
CA ARG A 173 -9.59 -7.26 -21.79
C ARG A 173 -8.92 -7.53 -20.46
N ILE A 174 -7.63 -7.18 -20.38
CA ILE A 174 -6.83 -7.23 -19.15
C ILE A 174 -6.20 -5.85 -18.98
N GLU A 175 -6.40 -5.22 -17.83
CA GLU A 175 -5.88 -3.89 -17.53
C GLU A 175 -5.04 -3.88 -16.26
N LYS A 176 -3.84 -3.31 -16.35
CA LYS A 176 -3.01 -3.02 -15.18
C LYS A 176 -3.26 -1.59 -14.70
N MET A 177 -3.59 -1.43 -13.42
CA MET A 177 -3.72 -0.13 -12.77
C MET A 177 -2.96 -0.13 -11.44
N PHE A 178 -1.93 0.71 -11.33
CA PHE A 178 -1.03 0.75 -10.17
C PHE A 178 -0.47 -0.62 -9.79
N SER A 179 -0.84 -1.13 -8.62
CA SER A 179 -0.38 -2.41 -8.07
C SER A 179 -1.29 -3.58 -8.42
N THR A 180 -2.38 -3.35 -9.17
CA THR A 180 -3.36 -4.39 -9.52
C THR A 180 -3.40 -4.66 -11.01
N VAL A 181 -3.76 -5.88 -11.36
CA VAL A 181 -4.17 -6.27 -12.70
C VAL A 181 -5.60 -6.80 -12.64
N THR A 182 -6.49 -6.25 -13.47
CA THR A 182 -7.88 -6.66 -13.57
C THR A 182 -8.10 -7.40 -14.89
N ILE A 183 -8.56 -8.65 -14.80
CA ILE A 183 -9.01 -9.46 -15.93
C ILE A 183 -10.51 -9.29 -16.04
N PHE A 184 -10.97 -8.72 -17.16
CA PHE A 184 -12.39 -8.51 -17.41
C PHE A 184 -12.93 -9.60 -18.32
N TYR A 185 -13.90 -10.36 -17.80
CA TYR A 185 -14.78 -11.19 -18.63
C TYR A 185 -15.85 -10.31 -19.31
N PHE A 186 -16.56 -10.83 -20.31
CA PHE A 186 -17.66 -10.06 -20.93
C PHE A 186 -18.86 -9.89 -19.98
N THR A 187 -19.30 -10.96 -19.32
CA THR A 187 -20.52 -10.98 -18.48
C THR A 187 -20.27 -11.55 -17.09
N GLU A 188 -21.21 -11.30 -16.16
CA GLU A 188 -21.19 -11.96 -14.84
C GLU A 188 -21.34 -13.48 -14.94
N LEU A 189 -22.07 -13.97 -15.94
CA LEU A 189 -22.18 -15.41 -16.20
C LEU A 189 -20.83 -16.00 -16.61
N ASP A 190 -20.08 -15.34 -17.50
CA ASP A 190 -18.74 -15.79 -17.89
C ASP A 190 -17.82 -15.84 -16.66
N LYS A 191 -17.87 -14.82 -15.78
CA LYS A 191 -17.06 -14.79 -14.55
C LYS A 191 -17.38 -15.96 -13.63
N ILE A 192 -18.67 -16.23 -13.38
CA ILE A 192 -19.12 -17.33 -12.52
C ILE A 192 -18.73 -18.69 -13.13
N GLU A 193 -18.90 -18.87 -14.43
CA GLU A 193 -18.56 -20.11 -15.12
C GLU A 193 -17.04 -20.38 -15.11
N ASN A 194 -16.24 -19.36 -15.39
CA ASN A 194 -14.77 -19.46 -15.37
C ASN A 194 -14.19 -19.65 -13.97
N GLU A 195 -14.85 -19.15 -12.93
CA GLU A 195 -14.53 -19.50 -11.55
C GLU A 195 -14.82 -20.99 -11.30
N LYS A 196 -16.03 -21.44 -11.65
CA LYS A 196 -16.49 -22.81 -11.40
C LYS A 196 -15.67 -23.86 -12.16
N ASN A 197 -15.24 -23.55 -13.38
CA ASN A 197 -14.48 -24.48 -14.22
C ASN A 197 -12.96 -24.40 -14.01
N GLY A 198 -12.49 -23.52 -13.12
CA GLY A 198 -11.09 -23.39 -12.74
C GLY A 198 -10.23 -22.48 -13.62
N ILE A 199 -10.76 -21.91 -14.71
CA ILE A 199 -10.00 -21.01 -15.59
C ILE A 199 -9.49 -19.77 -14.83
N THR A 200 -10.32 -19.19 -13.96
CA THR A 200 -9.90 -18.04 -13.14
C THR A 200 -8.68 -18.37 -12.29
N HIS A 201 -8.64 -19.56 -11.67
CA HIS A 201 -7.50 -20.02 -10.89
C HIS A 201 -6.26 -20.24 -11.77
N ILE A 202 -6.41 -20.86 -12.94
CA ILE A 202 -5.30 -21.07 -13.87
C ILE A 202 -4.67 -19.74 -14.31
N ILE A 203 -5.49 -18.74 -14.64
CA ILE A 203 -5.02 -17.41 -15.04
C ILE A 203 -4.27 -16.73 -13.88
N ARG A 204 -4.83 -16.80 -12.66
CA ARG A 204 -4.20 -16.25 -11.45
C ARG A 204 -2.86 -16.91 -11.16
N ASP A 205 -2.81 -18.24 -11.19
CA ASP A 205 -1.60 -19.02 -10.91
C ASP A 205 -0.49 -18.74 -11.91
N ARG A 206 -0.82 -18.44 -13.17
CA ARG A 206 0.16 -18.03 -14.17
C ARG A 206 0.80 -16.68 -13.84
N TYR A 207 0.02 -15.69 -13.47
CA TYR A 207 0.56 -14.42 -12.99
C TYR A 207 1.44 -14.64 -11.77
N LEU A 208 0.94 -15.34 -10.75
CA LEU A 208 1.68 -15.60 -9.52
C LEU A 208 2.99 -16.35 -9.78
N SER A 209 3.00 -17.32 -10.71
CA SER A 209 4.21 -18.07 -11.07
C SER A 209 5.27 -17.16 -11.70
N ARG A 210 4.89 -16.31 -12.66
CA ARG A 210 5.83 -15.35 -13.28
C ARG A 210 6.34 -14.31 -12.29
N ILE A 211 5.49 -13.85 -11.39
CA ILE A 211 5.89 -12.89 -10.35
C ILE A 211 6.85 -13.55 -9.38
N LYS A 212 6.61 -14.79 -8.98
CA LYS A 212 7.45 -15.54 -8.04
C LYS A 212 8.89 -15.71 -8.56
N GLU A 213 9.10 -15.77 -9.87
CA GLU A 213 10.46 -15.81 -10.48
C GLU A 213 11.28 -14.54 -10.20
N ILE A 214 10.62 -13.40 -9.98
CA ILE A 214 11.27 -12.09 -9.82
C ILE A 214 11.03 -11.43 -8.46
N ASP A 215 10.07 -11.93 -7.68
CA ASP A 215 9.75 -11.44 -6.35
C ASP A 215 10.72 -11.98 -5.30
N SER A 216 11.84 -11.28 -5.16
CA SER A 216 12.90 -11.62 -4.21
C SER A 216 12.52 -11.58 -2.72
N ILE A 217 11.36 -11.03 -2.35
CA ILE A 217 10.95 -10.87 -0.93
C ILE A 217 9.53 -11.40 -0.66
N ASN A 218 8.92 -12.10 -1.62
CA ASN A 218 7.63 -12.79 -1.50
C ASN A 218 6.47 -11.93 -0.95
N LEU A 219 6.41 -10.70 -1.43
CA LEU A 219 5.50 -9.67 -0.97
C LEU A 219 4.28 -9.48 -1.88
N PHE A 220 4.37 -9.87 -3.15
CA PHE A 220 3.22 -9.86 -4.03
C PHE A 220 2.18 -10.89 -3.57
N LYS A 221 0.91 -10.46 -3.47
CA LYS A 221 -0.22 -11.28 -3.03
C LYS A 221 -1.25 -11.43 -4.14
N GLU A 222 -2.06 -12.48 -4.04
CA GLU A 222 -3.11 -12.78 -5.01
C GLU A 222 -4.19 -11.69 -5.11
N GLU A 223 -4.39 -10.92 -4.05
CA GLU A 223 -5.33 -9.79 -4.01
C GLU A 223 -5.05 -8.70 -5.04
N TYR A 224 -3.82 -8.66 -5.58
CA TYR A 224 -3.44 -7.77 -6.68
C TYR A 224 -3.93 -8.25 -8.05
N ILE A 225 -4.50 -9.46 -8.15
CA ILE A 225 -5.06 -10.03 -9.38
C ILE A 225 -6.58 -10.10 -9.21
N VAL A 226 -7.27 -9.17 -9.85
CA VAL A 226 -8.71 -8.97 -9.71
C VAL A 226 -9.43 -9.50 -10.95
N PHE A 227 -10.62 -10.07 -10.75
CA PHE A 227 -11.49 -10.55 -11.83
C PHE A 227 -12.83 -9.81 -11.77
N ASP A 228 -13.19 -9.20 -12.89
CA ASP A 228 -14.40 -8.39 -13.01
C ASP A 228 -15.01 -8.54 -14.41
N THR A 229 -16.01 -7.74 -14.76
CA THR A 229 -16.75 -7.91 -16.01
C THR A 229 -16.95 -6.58 -16.73
N LYS A 230 -17.04 -6.65 -18.06
CA LYS A 230 -17.48 -5.53 -18.89
C LYS A 230 -18.90 -5.12 -18.48
N GLU A 231 -19.77 -6.08 -18.22
CA GLU A 231 -21.14 -5.85 -17.75
C GLU A 231 -21.19 -4.96 -16.50
N ASN A 232 -20.34 -5.20 -15.50
CA ASN A 232 -20.22 -4.36 -14.31
C ASN A 232 -19.73 -2.95 -14.67
N VAL A 233 -18.70 -2.84 -15.50
CA VAL A 233 -18.17 -1.54 -15.99
C VAL A 233 -19.25 -0.75 -16.73
N ASP A 234 -20.04 -1.40 -17.59
CA ASP A 234 -21.12 -0.75 -18.33
C ASP A 234 -22.24 -0.28 -17.40
N LYS A 235 -22.72 -1.15 -16.50
CA LYS A 235 -23.87 -0.87 -15.63
C LYS A 235 -23.57 0.14 -14.53
N ASN A 236 -22.44 -0.02 -13.85
CA ASN A 236 -22.14 0.72 -12.62
C ASN A 236 -21.18 1.90 -12.85
N TYR A 237 -20.49 1.93 -13.99
CA TYR A 237 -19.47 2.94 -14.30
C TYR A 237 -19.64 3.57 -15.69
N GLY A 238 -20.79 3.36 -16.33
CA GLY A 238 -21.14 3.97 -17.62
C GLY A 238 -20.20 3.58 -18.77
N GLY A 239 -19.60 2.39 -18.70
CA GLY A 239 -18.65 1.89 -19.69
C GLY A 239 -17.26 2.52 -19.59
N ASN A 240 -16.99 3.32 -18.54
CA ASN A 240 -15.77 4.11 -18.43
C ASN A 240 -14.80 3.53 -17.38
N LEU A 241 -13.67 2.99 -17.86
CA LEU A 241 -12.62 2.46 -17.00
C LEU A 241 -11.97 3.50 -16.08
N PHE A 242 -11.97 4.79 -16.44
CA PHE A 242 -11.50 5.84 -15.54
C PHE A 242 -12.37 5.93 -14.28
N TYR A 243 -13.69 5.76 -14.40
CA TYR A 243 -14.59 5.74 -13.24
C TYR A 243 -14.53 4.42 -12.48
N TYR A 244 -14.24 3.31 -13.17
CA TYR A 244 -14.03 2.01 -12.52
C TYR A 244 -12.82 2.03 -11.58
N PHE A 245 -11.70 2.61 -12.00
CA PHE A 245 -10.45 2.62 -11.23
C PHE A 245 -10.31 3.78 -10.22
N ARG A 246 -11.34 4.60 -10.06
CA ARG A 246 -11.32 5.80 -9.20
C ARG A 246 -11.88 5.52 -7.81
#